data_AF-A0AAW9RPH9-F1
#
_entry.id   AF-A0AAW9RPH9-F1
#
_cell.length_a   1.000
_cell.length_b   1.000
_cell.length_c   1.000
_cell.angle_alpha   90.00
_cell.angle_beta   90.00
_cell.angle_gamma   90.00
#
_symmetry.space_group_name_H-M   'P 1'
#
loop_
_entity.id
_entity.type
_entity.pdbx_description
1 polymer ?
#
loop_
_entity_poly.entity_id
_entity_poly.type
_entity_poly.pdbx_seq_one_letter_code
_entity_poly.pdbx_strand_id
1 'polypeptide(L)'
;MKQNLIPLKTMHVPKLLSTFVLVLTSLSLFAQEPFWTDYARRKAKLPESRYLVGFSSQAQVSAARKEDAMEALLEMAKKQLVESVQVTVKSISTMNIENLDSKTLEYFKQSSVSYSNLNISGLKTETYYDAKKQEAFAIAYARRSEVTENYRQTLLKNLHTLESSLKEIGRYFTEENQEMAIKTCFGSQTLFREIEEAQTIIIAMGQTSQEEIKASIEKYHLYQTQVNQYLTQLTSYEKLTLNEVAFYISAGFKAQIGRPVASTQLYNFTYENTQVGSEFSQRLSLALEQKLIQEGEFEIVKPTEYSENFKPLHLITGTYWKEANRLKIVAILRNARNGKAIASMEGYLPLQWLTQNQVDYVPENFQQAQQEEKTFVEEATKHQDFYIDMWTNKGKDGLVFSEGELLKISVNTNESCYLRVIYHLADGSRVLLLDNYYIADAHTNTTYTLPHEFECAAPFGVETLQVNAQTRKFKPLEVEEEYGYVFIQNDLESLLENTRGFVKVKKVKTAEKRLTITTVGHN
;
A
#
# COMPACT_ATOMS: atom_id res chain seq x y z
N MET A 1 -96.82 -27.50 -20.23
CA MET A 1 -95.96 -26.29 -20.31
C MET A 1 -94.64 -26.73 -20.91
N LYS A 2 -94.05 -26.17 -21.96
CA LYS A 2 -94.40 -25.08 -22.88
C LYS A 2 -93.56 -25.33 -24.16
N GLN A 3 -94.27 -25.31 -25.30
CA GLN A 3 -93.87 -24.83 -26.64
C GLN A 3 -92.59 -25.33 -27.33
N ASN A 4 -92.83 -26.11 -28.39
CA ASN A 4 -92.05 -26.21 -29.62
C ASN A 4 -91.86 -24.86 -30.33
N LEU A 5 -90.74 -24.68 -31.06
CA LEU A 5 -90.72 -24.27 -32.49
C LEU A 5 -89.27 -24.15 -33.05
N ILE A 6 -88.93 -25.10 -33.94
CA ILE A 6 -88.41 -25.02 -35.33
C ILE A 6 -87.25 -24.02 -35.69
N PRO A 7 -86.27 -24.43 -36.54
CA PRO A 7 -84.97 -23.75 -36.72
C PRO A 7 -84.92 -22.81 -37.95
N LEU A 8 -83.94 -21.90 -38.00
CA LEU A 8 -83.61 -21.15 -39.22
C LEU A 8 -82.10 -21.11 -39.54
N LYS A 9 -81.83 -21.71 -40.71
CA LYS A 9 -80.81 -21.47 -41.74
C LYS A 9 -79.70 -20.43 -41.50
N THR A 10 -78.51 -20.93 -41.82
CA THR A 10 -77.29 -20.21 -42.21
C THR A 10 -77.50 -19.19 -43.32
N MET A 11 -76.88 -18.02 -43.18
CA MET A 11 -76.49 -17.16 -44.31
C MET A 11 -75.13 -16.52 -44.03
N HIS A 12 -74.25 -16.66 -45.01
CA HIS A 12 -72.85 -16.24 -45.02
C HIS A 12 -72.68 -14.87 -45.69
N VAL A 13 -71.60 -14.17 -45.31
CA VAL A 13 -70.85 -13.08 -46.02
C VAL A 13 -71.31 -11.63 -45.79
N PRO A 14 -70.42 -10.59 -45.73
CA PRO A 14 -68.94 -10.57 -45.71
C PRO A 14 -68.29 -9.86 -44.50
N LYS A 15 -67.11 -10.37 -44.14
CA LYS A 15 -66.09 -9.77 -43.28
C LYS A 15 -65.29 -8.68 -44.02
N LEU A 16 -65.88 -7.53 -44.34
CA LEU A 16 -65.14 -6.46 -45.05
C LEU A 16 -65.21 -5.05 -44.45
N LEU A 17 -65.79 -4.87 -43.26
CA LEU A 17 -65.86 -3.55 -42.62
C LEU A 17 -65.15 -3.43 -41.26
N SER A 18 -64.62 -4.55 -40.71
CA SER A 18 -63.93 -4.53 -39.41
C SER A 18 -62.40 -4.36 -39.53
N THR A 19 -61.84 -4.59 -40.72
CA THR A 19 -60.38 -4.48 -40.96
C THR A 19 -59.90 -3.07 -41.28
N PHE A 20 -60.79 -2.10 -41.56
CA PHE A 20 -60.38 -0.73 -41.90
C PHE A 20 -60.21 0.18 -40.67
N VAL A 21 -60.83 -0.15 -39.53
CA VAL A 21 -60.70 0.64 -38.28
C VAL A 21 -59.51 0.17 -37.43
N LEU A 22 -58.97 -1.02 -37.69
CA LEU A 22 -57.80 -1.56 -36.96
C LEU A 22 -56.44 -1.25 -37.62
N VAL A 23 -56.44 -0.61 -38.80
CA VAL A 23 -55.22 -0.23 -39.54
C VAL A 23 -54.92 1.27 -39.42
N LEU A 24 -55.81 2.07 -38.81
CA LEU A 24 -55.59 3.50 -38.53
C LEU A 24 -55.06 3.79 -37.12
N THR A 25 -54.95 2.79 -36.23
CA THR A 25 -54.29 2.92 -34.91
C THR A 25 -52.81 2.55 -34.94
N SER A 26 -52.27 2.12 -36.08
CA SER A 26 -50.83 1.91 -36.33
C SER A 26 -50.15 3.13 -36.97
N LEU A 27 -50.82 4.28 -37.02
CA LEU A 27 -50.20 5.55 -37.40
C LEU A 27 -49.32 6.05 -36.26
N SER A 28 -48.04 5.71 -36.38
CA SER A 28 -46.90 6.49 -35.90
C SER A 28 -46.96 6.89 -34.42
N LEU A 29 -46.53 5.95 -33.56
CA LEU A 29 -45.76 6.30 -32.37
C LEU A 29 -44.48 7.04 -32.85
N PHE A 30 -44.61 8.31 -33.23
CA PHE A 30 -43.48 9.22 -33.15
C PHE A 30 -43.07 9.20 -31.68
N ALA A 31 -41.89 8.67 -31.39
CA ALA A 31 -41.28 8.75 -30.07
C ALA A 31 -41.31 10.24 -29.67
N GLN A 32 -42.22 10.60 -28.77
CA GLN A 32 -42.38 11.98 -28.34
C GLN A 32 -41.07 12.40 -27.69
N GLU A 33 -40.57 13.58 -28.07
CA GLU A 33 -39.38 14.18 -27.49
C GLU A 33 -39.53 14.15 -25.94
N PRO A 34 -38.62 13.49 -25.20
CA PRO A 34 -38.76 13.34 -23.77
C PRO A 34 -38.84 14.70 -23.09
N PHE A 35 -39.71 14.85 -22.10
CA PHE A 35 -39.97 16.15 -21.45
C PHE A 35 -38.71 16.78 -20.83
N TRP A 36 -37.69 15.98 -20.53
CA TRP A 36 -36.47 16.42 -19.86
C TRP A 36 -35.43 17.01 -20.82
N THR A 37 -35.61 16.89 -22.12
CA THR A 37 -34.73 17.53 -23.13
C THR A 37 -34.89 19.05 -23.11
N ASP A 38 -36.12 19.54 -22.99
CA ASP A 38 -36.44 20.96 -22.80
C ASP A 38 -36.14 21.45 -21.37
N TYR A 39 -35.46 22.59 -21.25
CA TYR A 39 -35.04 23.14 -19.97
C TYR A 39 -36.21 23.50 -19.05
N ALA A 40 -37.24 24.16 -19.57
CA ALA A 40 -38.36 24.65 -18.77
C ALA A 40 -39.22 23.48 -18.25
N ARG A 41 -39.52 22.51 -19.12
CA ARG A 41 -40.23 21.27 -18.78
C ARG A 41 -39.43 20.42 -17.81
N ARG A 42 -38.10 20.29 -18.00
CA ARG A 42 -37.20 19.61 -17.06
C ARG A 42 -37.27 20.24 -15.68
N LYS A 43 -37.11 21.55 -15.55
CA LYS A 43 -37.18 22.24 -14.25
C LYS A 43 -38.55 22.12 -13.57
N ALA A 44 -39.63 22.14 -14.36
CA ALA A 44 -40.98 21.98 -13.81
C ALA A 44 -41.26 20.57 -13.28
N LYS A 45 -40.77 19.52 -13.97
CA LYS A 45 -41.01 18.12 -13.61
C LYS A 45 -39.97 17.54 -12.64
N LEU A 46 -38.73 18.03 -12.71
CA LEU A 46 -37.60 17.64 -11.87
C LEU A 46 -37.01 18.87 -11.16
N PRO A 47 -37.76 19.50 -10.23
CA PRO A 47 -37.27 20.67 -9.50
C PRO A 47 -36.09 20.29 -8.59
N GLU A 48 -35.03 21.11 -8.60
CA GLU A 48 -33.79 20.90 -7.83
C GLU A 48 -34.01 20.82 -6.30
N SER A 49 -35.11 21.37 -5.81
CA SER A 49 -35.54 21.26 -4.41
C SER A 49 -35.97 19.84 -4.01
N ARG A 50 -36.36 19.00 -4.97
CA ARG A 50 -36.80 17.60 -4.74
C ARG A 50 -35.95 16.56 -5.44
N TYR A 51 -35.21 16.95 -6.47
CA TYR A 51 -34.40 16.06 -7.28
C TYR A 51 -32.96 16.55 -7.36
N LEU A 52 -32.03 15.61 -7.39
CA LEU A 52 -30.69 15.81 -7.92
C LEU A 52 -30.76 15.57 -9.42
N VAL A 53 -30.19 16.47 -10.22
CA VAL A 53 -30.25 16.39 -11.68
C VAL A 53 -28.91 16.80 -12.27
N GLY A 54 -28.36 15.96 -13.15
CA GLY A 54 -27.28 16.30 -14.06
C GLY A 54 -27.74 16.10 -15.50
N PHE A 55 -27.36 17.00 -16.39
CA PHE A 55 -27.87 17.03 -17.77
C PHE A 55 -26.80 17.51 -18.73
N SER A 56 -26.59 16.75 -19.79
CA SER A 56 -25.61 17.05 -20.84
C SER A 56 -26.27 16.91 -22.22
N SER A 57 -25.83 17.75 -23.15
CA SER A 57 -26.26 17.67 -24.55
C SER A 57 -25.10 18.00 -25.49
N GLN A 58 -25.16 17.45 -26.70
CA GLN A 58 -24.19 17.73 -27.75
C GLN A 58 -24.90 17.82 -29.10
N ALA A 59 -24.74 18.97 -29.76
CA ALA A 59 -25.20 19.18 -31.13
C ALA A 59 -24.21 18.60 -32.15
N GLN A 60 -24.66 18.46 -33.40
CA GLN A 60 -23.86 17.98 -34.54
C GLN A 60 -23.32 16.55 -34.38
N VAL A 61 -24.08 15.69 -33.69
CA VAL A 61 -23.75 14.27 -33.53
C VAL A 61 -24.28 13.49 -34.74
N SER A 62 -23.38 12.96 -35.55
CA SER A 62 -23.74 12.10 -36.70
C SER A 62 -24.40 10.80 -36.22
N ALA A 63 -25.33 10.26 -37.03
CA ALA A 63 -26.02 9.01 -36.70
C ALA A 63 -25.09 7.80 -36.46
N ALA A 64 -23.89 7.81 -37.07
CA ALA A 64 -22.88 6.76 -36.90
C ALA A 64 -22.09 6.84 -35.58
N ARG A 65 -22.19 7.95 -34.83
CA ARG A 65 -21.49 8.19 -33.56
C ARG A 65 -22.46 8.40 -32.39
N LYS A 66 -23.75 8.12 -32.59
CA LYS A 66 -24.79 8.46 -31.61
C LYS A 66 -24.63 7.64 -30.33
N GLU A 67 -24.30 6.34 -30.41
CA GLU A 67 -24.13 5.50 -29.22
C GLU A 67 -22.96 6.00 -28.36
N ASP A 68 -21.77 6.17 -28.94
CA ASP A 68 -20.58 6.67 -28.24
C ASP A 68 -20.81 8.05 -27.61
N ALA A 69 -21.48 8.96 -28.34
CA ALA A 69 -21.80 10.28 -27.85
C ALA A 69 -22.80 10.23 -26.67
N MET A 70 -23.82 9.38 -26.75
CA MET A 70 -24.81 9.23 -25.68
C MET A 70 -24.19 8.60 -24.41
N GLU A 71 -23.25 7.66 -24.55
CA GLU A 71 -22.51 7.10 -23.42
C GLU A 71 -21.61 8.15 -22.76
N ALA A 72 -20.83 8.90 -23.54
CA ALA A 72 -19.98 9.97 -23.02
C ALA A 72 -20.80 11.07 -22.32
N LEU A 73 -21.92 11.47 -22.92
CA LEU A 73 -22.84 12.43 -22.33
C LEU A 73 -23.44 11.90 -21.02
N LEU A 74 -23.79 10.63 -20.95
CA LEU A 74 -24.33 10.03 -19.73
C LEU A 74 -23.31 10.09 -18.58
N GLU A 75 -22.05 9.80 -18.84
CA GLU A 75 -20.98 9.94 -17.84
C GLU A 75 -20.79 11.40 -17.40
N MET A 76 -20.88 12.37 -18.32
CA MET A 76 -20.87 13.79 -17.98
C MET A 76 -22.08 14.19 -17.11
N ALA A 77 -23.27 13.68 -17.41
CA ALA A 77 -24.48 13.97 -16.65
C ALA A 77 -24.38 13.41 -15.22
N LYS A 78 -23.87 12.18 -15.04
CA LYS A 78 -23.58 11.61 -13.71
C LYS A 78 -22.56 12.46 -12.95
N LYS A 79 -21.47 12.86 -13.62
CA LYS A 79 -20.41 13.68 -13.02
C LYS A 79 -20.94 15.04 -12.54
N GLN A 80 -21.72 15.74 -13.36
CA GLN A 80 -22.35 17.02 -12.96
C GLN A 80 -23.26 16.86 -11.74
N LEU A 81 -24.02 15.76 -11.67
CA LEU A 81 -24.86 15.49 -10.52
C LEU A 81 -24.01 15.30 -9.25
N VAL A 82 -22.94 14.51 -9.33
CA VAL A 82 -22.00 14.32 -8.22
C VAL A 82 -21.33 15.63 -7.80
N GLU A 83 -20.88 16.44 -8.76
CA GLU A 83 -20.31 17.76 -8.51
C GLU A 83 -21.31 18.69 -7.80
N SER A 84 -22.60 18.64 -8.16
CA SER A 84 -23.63 19.44 -7.48
C SER A 84 -23.78 19.07 -6.00
N VAL A 85 -23.64 17.78 -5.67
CA VAL A 85 -23.64 17.30 -4.28
C VAL A 85 -22.37 17.76 -3.56
N GLN A 86 -21.20 17.64 -4.19
CA GLN A 86 -19.93 18.13 -3.63
C GLN A 86 -19.94 19.64 -3.35
N VAL A 87 -20.48 20.44 -4.27
CA VAL A 87 -20.65 21.89 -4.08
C VAL A 87 -21.62 22.17 -2.93
N THR A 88 -22.70 21.39 -2.80
CA THR A 88 -23.63 21.52 -1.67
C THR A 88 -22.95 21.18 -0.34
N VAL A 89 -22.19 20.08 -0.28
CA VAL A 89 -21.38 19.70 0.88
C VAL A 89 -20.39 20.82 1.26
N LYS A 90 -19.65 21.35 0.28
CA LYS A 90 -18.70 22.45 0.49
C LYS A 90 -19.39 23.74 0.93
N SER A 91 -20.57 24.03 0.38
CA SER A 91 -21.36 25.20 0.75
C SER A 91 -21.87 25.08 2.19
N ILE A 92 -22.36 23.90 2.60
CA ILE A 92 -22.82 23.64 3.97
C ILE A 92 -21.64 23.63 4.95
N SER A 93 -20.47 23.13 4.55
CA SER A 93 -19.28 23.18 5.41
C SER A 93 -18.74 24.60 5.57
N THR A 94 -18.86 25.45 4.55
CA THR A 94 -18.39 26.85 4.58
C THR A 94 -19.40 27.78 5.26
N MET A 95 -20.71 27.53 5.13
CA MET A 95 -21.74 28.21 5.90
C MET A 95 -21.60 27.76 7.36
N ASN A 96 -21.32 28.71 8.26
CA ASN A 96 -21.40 28.45 9.70
C ASN A 96 -22.81 27.91 9.98
N ILE A 97 -22.93 26.64 10.31
CA ILE A 97 -24.17 26.10 10.86
C ILE A 97 -24.28 26.72 12.25
N GLU A 98 -24.95 27.87 12.35
CA GLU A 98 -25.08 28.65 13.60
C GLU A 98 -25.78 27.88 14.73
N ASN A 99 -26.27 26.65 14.47
CA ASN A 99 -27.06 25.83 15.40
C ASN A 99 -26.57 24.39 15.61
N LEU A 100 -25.39 24.00 15.12
CA LEU A 100 -24.72 22.75 15.53
C LEU A 100 -23.59 23.10 16.49
N ASP A 101 -23.37 22.26 17.52
CA ASP A 101 -22.24 22.43 18.44
C ASP A 101 -20.92 22.57 17.66
N SER A 102 -20.03 23.44 18.13
CA SER A 102 -18.83 23.84 17.39
C SER A 102 -17.94 22.65 17.03
N LYS A 103 -17.94 21.60 17.88
CA LYS A 103 -17.21 20.35 17.65
C LYS A 103 -17.76 19.52 16.49
N THR A 104 -19.08 19.42 16.36
CA THR A 104 -19.75 18.68 15.28
C THR A 104 -19.53 19.37 13.93
N LEU A 105 -19.55 20.72 13.91
CA LEU A 105 -19.29 21.51 12.72
C LEU A 105 -17.84 21.42 12.25
N GLU A 106 -16.89 21.47 13.18
CA GLU A 106 -15.46 21.37 12.86
C GLU A 106 -15.09 19.98 12.31
N TYR A 107 -15.68 18.92 12.87
CA TYR A 107 -15.54 17.57 12.33
C TYR A 107 -16.11 17.45 10.91
N PHE A 108 -17.34 17.92 10.68
CA PHE A 108 -17.95 17.91 9.34
C PHE A 108 -17.10 18.69 8.33
N LYS A 109 -16.50 19.82 8.73
CA LYS A 109 -15.57 20.59 7.89
C LYS A 109 -14.32 19.78 7.52
N GLN A 110 -13.77 18.99 8.44
CA GLN A 110 -12.58 18.16 8.19
C GLN A 110 -12.88 16.94 7.31
N SER A 111 -13.98 16.23 7.55
CA SER A 111 -14.32 15.01 6.79
C SER A 111 -14.79 15.31 5.36
N SER A 112 -15.52 16.42 5.15
CA SER A 112 -16.11 16.81 3.87
C SER A 112 -15.13 17.09 2.73
N VAL A 113 -13.84 17.33 3.01
CA VAL A 113 -12.83 17.73 2.01
C VAL A 113 -12.31 16.53 1.18
N SER A 114 -12.55 15.30 1.62
CA SER A 114 -11.89 14.09 1.06
C SER A 114 -12.64 13.36 -0.06
N TYR A 115 -13.84 13.81 -0.44
CA TYR A 115 -14.74 13.02 -1.31
C TYR A 115 -14.60 13.34 -2.79
N SER A 116 -13.61 12.74 -3.47
CA SER A 116 -13.47 12.85 -4.93
C SER A 116 -14.29 11.82 -5.74
N ASN A 117 -14.79 10.75 -5.11
CA ASN A 117 -15.42 9.59 -5.79
C ASN A 117 -16.79 9.19 -5.18
N LEU A 118 -17.72 10.13 -4.97
CA LEU A 118 -19.07 9.80 -4.46
C LEU A 118 -19.86 9.01 -5.51
N ASN A 119 -20.34 7.81 -5.15
CA ASN A 119 -21.22 7.01 -5.99
C ASN A 119 -22.66 7.03 -5.44
N ILE A 120 -23.51 7.87 -6.01
CA ILE A 120 -24.87 8.07 -5.49
C ILE A 120 -25.76 6.89 -5.90
N SER A 121 -26.23 6.16 -4.89
CA SER A 121 -27.17 5.04 -5.09
C SER A 121 -28.57 5.54 -5.49
N GLY A 122 -29.24 4.82 -6.39
CA GLY A 122 -30.62 5.13 -6.82
C GLY A 122 -30.74 6.13 -7.98
N LEU A 123 -29.66 6.36 -8.72
CA LEU A 123 -29.67 7.19 -9.93
C LEU A 123 -30.49 6.55 -11.05
N LYS A 124 -31.42 7.32 -11.61
CA LYS A 124 -32.11 7.03 -12.87
C LYS A 124 -31.39 7.74 -14.00
N THR A 125 -31.24 7.05 -15.12
CA THR A 125 -30.50 7.55 -16.28
C THR A 125 -31.32 7.37 -17.54
N GLU A 126 -31.42 8.41 -18.35
CA GLU A 126 -32.10 8.37 -19.64
C GLU A 126 -31.23 9.06 -20.70
N THR A 127 -31.32 8.58 -21.93
CA THR A 127 -30.62 9.14 -23.09
C THR A 127 -31.58 9.29 -24.25
N TYR A 128 -31.36 10.29 -25.10
CA TYR A 128 -32.21 10.56 -26.26
C TYR A 128 -31.39 11.15 -27.41
N TYR A 129 -31.75 10.83 -28.65
CA TYR A 129 -31.13 11.37 -29.85
C TYR A 129 -32.19 11.94 -30.79
N ASP A 130 -32.11 13.23 -31.07
CA ASP A 130 -32.93 13.90 -32.07
C ASP A 130 -32.26 13.79 -33.44
N ALA A 131 -32.73 12.86 -34.26
CA ALA A 131 -32.20 12.62 -35.60
C ALA A 131 -32.42 13.79 -36.58
N LYS A 132 -33.40 14.68 -36.32
CA LYS A 132 -33.67 15.84 -37.18
C LYS A 132 -32.72 16.99 -36.87
N LYS A 133 -32.42 17.20 -35.59
CA LYS A 133 -31.48 18.23 -35.13
C LYS A 133 -30.03 17.75 -35.04
N GLN A 134 -29.80 16.43 -35.19
CA GLN A 134 -28.51 15.79 -34.95
C GLN A 134 -27.96 16.11 -33.56
N GLU A 135 -28.81 15.99 -32.55
CA GLU A 135 -28.48 16.36 -31.17
C GLU A 135 -28.68 15.17 -30.23
N ALA A 136 -27.67 14.87 -29.42
CA ALA A 136 -27.72 13.84 -28.40
C ALA A 136 -27.88 14.46 -27.01
N PHE A 137 -28.64 13.80 -26.16
CA PHE A 137 -28.95 14.24 -24.80
C PHE A 137 -28.78 13.09 -23.81
N ALA A 138 -28.33 13.41 -22.62
CA ALA A 138 -28.34 12.49 -21.48
C ALA A 138 -28.75 13.22 -20.20
N ILE A 139 -29.47 12.51 -19.33
CA ILE A 139 -29.85 12.99 -18.01
C ILE A 139 -29.60 11.90 -16.98
N ALA A 140 -29.07 12.31 -15.83
CA ALA A 140 -29.01 11.51 -14.62
C ALA A 140 -29.81 12.24 -13.54
N TYR A 141 -30.71 11.54 -12.85
CA TYR A 141 -31.50 12.16 -11.79
C TYR A 141 -31.87 11.17 -10.68
N ALA A 142 -32.01 11.70 -9.47
CA ALA A 142 -32.51 10.93 -8.32
C ALA A 142 -33.38 11.81 -7.43
N ARG A 143 -34.39 11.21 -6.79
CA ARG A 143 -35.21 11.93 -5.83
C ARG A 143 -34.43 12.08 -4.52
N ARG A 144 -34.31 13.30 -4.00
CA ARG A 144 -33.56 13.58 -2.76
C ARG A 144 -34.00 12.68 -1.60
N SER A 145 -35.30 12.47 -1.44
CA SER A 145 -35.85 11.62 -0.36
C SER A 145 -35.49 10.14 -0.49
N GLU A 146 -35.41 9.62 -1.72
CA GLU A 146 -35.01 8.23 -1.97
C GLU A 146 -33.52 8.04 -1.70
N VAL A 147 -32.69 9.00 -2.12
CA VAL A 147 -31.26 9.02 -1.81
C VAL A 147 -31.05 9.10 -0.30
N THR A 148 -31.71 10.04 0.39
CA THR A 148 -31.61 10.19 1.85
C THR A 148 -32.03 8.91 2.58
N GLU A 149 -33.12 8.26 2.17
CA GLU A 149 -33.57 7.01 2.81
C GLU A 149 -32.57 5.87 2.60
N ASN A 150 -32.04 5.70 1.39
CA ASN A 150 -31.04 4.67 1.12
C ASN A 150 -29.79 4.86 1.99
N TYR A 151 -29.26 6.08 2.07
CA TYR A 151 -28.10 6.36 2.92
C TYR A 151 -28.40 6.30 4.42
N ARG A 152 -29.63 6.63 4.84
CA ARG A 152 -30.08 6.43 6.23
C ARG A 152 -30.05 4.95 6.60
N GLN A 153 -30.55 4.08 5.73
CA GLN A 153 -30.51 2.64 5.94
C GLN A 153 -29.07 2.12 6.01
N THR A 154 -28.19 2.56 5.11
CA THR A 154 -26.76 2.23 5.15
C THR A 154 -26.11 2.70 6.46
N LEU A 155 -26.38 3.93 6.89
CA LEU A 155 -25.88 4.51 8.13
C LEU A 155 -26.31 3.67 9.34
N LEU A 156 -27.61 3.37 9.47
CA LEU A 156 -28.14 2.59 10.60
C LEU A 156 -27.59 1.17 10.62
N LYS A 157 -27.51 0.52 9.45
CA LYS A 157 -26.90 -0.80 9.31
C LYS A 157 -25.44 -0.79 9.78
N ASN A 158 -24.63 0.14 9.27
CA ASN A 158 -23.21 0.20 9.58
C ASN A 158 -22.96 0.56 11.05
N LEU A 159 -23.76 1.47 11.64
CA LEU A 159 -23.70 1.75 13.09
C LEU A 159 -24.02 0.50 13.93
N HIS A 160 -25.02 -0.29 13.53
CA HIS A 160 -25.36 -1.53 14.22
C HIS A 160 -24.27 -2.61 14.07
N THR A 161 -23.68 -2.73 12.88
CA THR A 161 -22.53 -3.61 12.66
C THR A 161 -21.34 -3.20 13.52
N LEU A 162 -21.04 -1.91 13.60
CA LEU A 162 -19.96 -1.37 14.43
C LEU A 162 -20.19 -1.62 15.92
N GLU A 163 -21.42 -1.48 16.40
CA GLU A 163 -21.79 -1.82 17.78
C GLU A 163 -21.56 -3.32 18.07
N SER A 164 -21.90 -4.18 17.11
CA SER A 164 -21.63 -5.62 17.21
C SER A 164 -20.13 -5.90 17.22
N SER A 165 -19.36 -5.26 16.33
CA SER A 165 -17.90 -5.38 16.30
C SER A 165 -17.26 -4.92 17.61
N LEU A 166 -17.76 -3.87 18.26
CA LEU A 166 -17.29 -3.45 19.58
C LEU A 166 -17.54 -4.49 20.68
N LYS A 167 -18.70 -5.15 20.65
CA LYS A 167 -18.98 -6.26 21.58
C LYS A 167 -18.03 -7.43 21.34
N GLU A 168 -17.75 -7.75 20.08
CA GLU A 168 -16.78 -8.79 19.70
C GLU A 168 -15.36 -8.43 20.13
N ILE A 169 -14.91 -7.19 19.91
CA ILE A 169 -13.60 -6.70 20.38
C ILE A 169 -13.50 -6.84 21.89
N GLY A 170 -14.51 -6.40 22.64
CA GLY A 170 -14.54 -6.56 24.09
C GLY A 170 -14.45 -8.02 24.53
N ARG A 171 -15.18 -8.92 23.86
CA ARG A 171 -15.12 -10.37 24.12
C ARG A 171 -13.72 -10.95 23.83
N TYR A 172 -13.16 -10.67 22.67
CA TYR A 172 -11.81 -11.14 22.31
C TYR A 172 -10.74 -10.60 23.26
N PHE A 173 -10.90 -9.36 23.73
CA PHE A 173 -10.02 -8.77 24.73
C PHE A 173 -10.08 -9.55 26.06
N THR A 174 -11.28 -9.92 26.52
CA THR A 174 -11.45 -10.72 27.75
C THR A 174 -10.97 -12.17 27.61
N GLU A 175 -11.00 -12.72 26.40
CA GLU A 175 -10.51 -14.07 26.08
C GLU A 175 -8.99 -14.11 25.80
N GLU A 176 -8.30 -12.97 25.93
CA GLU A 176 -6.89 -12.80 25.57
C GLU A 176 -6.55 -13.15 24.10
N ASN A 177 -7.55 -13.10 23.20
CA ASN A 177 -7.36 -13.35 21.77
C ASN A 177 -7.02 -12.05 21.02
N GLN A 178 -5.76 -11.63 21.15
CA GLN A 178 -5.27 -10.34 20.63
C GLN A 178 -5.40 -10.24 19.10
N GLU A 179 -5.07 -11.31 18.36
CA GLU A 179 -5.12 -11.30 16.89
C GLU A 179 -6.55 -11.02 16.38
N MET A 180 -7.56 -11.70 16.94
CA MET A 180 -8.94 -11.48 16.54
C MET A 180 -9.47 -10.11 16.96
N ALA A 181 -9.07 -9.60 18.13
CA ALA A 181 -9.41 -8.25 18.56
C ALA A 181 -8.83 -7.20 17.58
N ILE A 182 -7.54 -7.30 17.25
CA ILE A 182 -6.85 -6.41 16.31
C ILE A 182 -7.51 -6.49 14.92
N LYS A 183 -7.82 -7.70 14.43
CA LYS A 183 -8.51 -7.91 13.16
C LYS A 183 -9.84 -7.17 13.10
N THR A 184 -10.61 -7.26 14.17
CA THR A 184 -11.94 -6.64 14.27
C THR A 184 -11.83 -5.12 14.37
N CYS A 185 -10.82 -4.60 15.10
CA CYS A 185 -10.50 -3.17 15.14
C CYS A 185 -10.16 -2.63 13.74
N PHE A 186 -9.30 -3.30 12.98
CA PHE A 186 -8.96 -2.87 11.61
C PHE A 186 -10.13 -3.00 10.64
N GLY A 187 -10.93 -4.08 10.74
CA GLY A 187 -12.15 -4.24 9.95
C GLY A 187 -13.15 -3.09 10.16
N SER A 188 -13.21 -2.55 11.38
CA SER A 188 -14.09 -1.43 11.73
C SER A 188 -13.74 -0.12 11.00
N GLN A 189 -12.49 0.05 10.52
CA GLN A 189 -12.05 1.25 9.80
C GLN A 189 -12.81 1.46 8.48
N THR A 190 -13.15 0.38 7.77
CA THR A 190 -13.95 0.49 6.53
C THR A 190 -15.36 1.00 6.84
N LEU A 191 -15.96 0.52 7.94
CA LEU A 191 -17.30 0.94 8.37
C LEU A 191 -17.33 2.41 8.76
N PHE A 192 -16.28 2.91 9.44
CA PHE A 192 -16.19 4.34 9.78
C PHE A 192 -16.25 5.22 8.53
N ARG A 193 -15.46 4.89 7.50
CA ARG A 193 -15.47 5.64 6.22
C ARG A 193 -16.84 5.63 5.55
N GLU A 194 -17.52 4.49 5.52
CA GLU A 194 -18.86 4.37 4.92
C GLU A 194 -19.93 5.13 5.72
N ILE A 195 -19.81 5.17 7.06
CA ILE A 195 -20.68 5.96 7.93
C ILE A 195 -20.49 7.46 7.66
N GLU A 196 -19.25 7.92 7.57
CA GLU A 196 -18.94 9.32 7.27
C GLU A 196 -19.49 9.75 5.90
N GLU A 197 -19.34 8.89 4.89
CA GLU A 197 -19.91 9.12 3.55
C GLU A 197 -21.43 9.25 3.62
N ALA A 198 -22.11 8.32 4.30
CA ALA A 198 -23.56 8.34 4.45
C ALA A 198 -24.04 9.59 5.20
N GLN A 199 -23.40 9.97 6.30
CA GLN A 199 -23.71 11.20 7.05
C GLN A 199 -23.57 12.44 6.17
N THR A 200 -22.48 12.52 5.40
CA THR A 200 -22.20 13.65 4.51
C THR A 200 -23.29 13.82 3.46
N ILE A 201 -23.71 12.73 2.83
CA ILE A 201 -24.77 12.76 1.82
C ILE A 201 -26.12 13.14 2.44
N ILE A 202 -26.46 12.59 3.60
CA ILE A 202 -27.70 12.92 4.33
C ILE A 202 -27.75 14.42 4.65
N ILE A 203 -26.65 14.98 5.17
CA ILE A 203 -26.53 16.41 5.48
C ILE A 203 -26.68 17.25 4.21
N ALA A 204 -26.01 16.87 3.12
CA ALA A 204 -26.11 17.57 1.83
C ALA A 204 -27.52 17.59 1.24
N MET A 205 -28.34 16.58 1.54
CA MET A 205 -29.71 16.53 1.06
C MET A 205 -30.63 17.49 1.84
N GLY A 206 -30.31 17.85 3.09
CA GLY A 206 -31.06 18.80 3.90
C GLY A 206 -32.46 18.33 4.33
N GLN A 207 -32.75 17.02 4.28
CA GLN A 207 -34.08 16.44 4.49
C GLN A 207 -34.26 15.69 5.82
N THR A 208 -33.29 15.76 6.73
CA THR A 208 -33.30 15.00 7.99
C THR A 208 -33.35 15.93 9.19
N SER A 209 -33.96 15.49 10.30
CA SER A 209 -34.00 16.26 11.54
C SER A 209 -32.58 16.45 12.09
N GLN A 210 -32.35 17.61 12.69
CA GLN A 210 -31.03 17.96 13.26
C GLN A 210 -30.67 17.01 14.40
N GLU A 211 -31.66 16.57 15.18
CA GLU A 211 -31.49 15.65 16.29
C GLU A 211 -31.05 14.26 15.83
N GLU A 212 -31.58 13.74 14.71
CA GLU A 212 -31.19 12.43 14.16
C GLU A 212 -29.74 12.44 13.66
N ILE A 213 -29.36 13.51 12.94
CA ILE A 213 -27.97 13.68 12.46
C ILE A 213 -27.02 13.78 13.65
N LYS A 214 -27.33 14.62 14.64
CA LYS A 214 -26.52 14.82 15.84
C LYS A 214 -26.30 13.50 16.60
N ALA A 215 -27.37 12.76 16.87
CA ALA A 215 -27.28 11.48 17.57
C ALA A 215 -26.41 10.46 16.81
N SER A 216 -26.45 10.46 15.47
CA SER A 216 -25.59 9.58 14.66
C SER A 216 -24.12 9.94 14.76
N ILE A 217 -23.77 11.23 14.79
CA ILE A 217 -22.40 11.73 14.89
C ILE A 217 -21.83 11.43 16.28
N GLU A 218 -22.62 11.65 17.34
CA GLU A 218 -22.23 11.32 18.71
C GLU A 218 -21.93 9.82 18.87
N LYS A 219 -22.80 8.95 18.32
CA LYS A 219 -22.55 7.50 18.31
C LYS A 219 -21.29 7.13 17.54
N TYR A 220 -21.10 7.70 16.35
CA TYR A 220 -19.88 7.48 15.55
C TYR A 220 -18.62 7.79 16.38
N HIS A 221 -18.55 8.95 17.02
CA HIS A 221 -17.39 9.35 17.82
C HIS A 221 -17.17 8.48 19.04
N LEU A 222 -18.25 8.11 19.73
CA LEU A 222 -18.18 7.19 20.86
C LEU A 222 -17.53 5.87 20.41
N TYR A 223 -18.01 5.30 19.32
CA TYR A 223 -17.50 4.04 18.81
C TYR A 223 -16.06 4.15 18.28
N GLN A 224 -15.73 5.23 17.57
CA GLN A 224 -14.36 5.49 17.10
C GLN A 224 -13.39 5.62 18.27
N THR A 225 -13.78 6.34 19.31
CA THR A 225 -12.98 6.48 20.53
C THR A 225 -12.75 5.13 21.21
N GLN A 226 -13.80 4.32 21.33
CA GLN A 226 -13.70 2.98 21.93
C GLN A 226 -12.80 2.05 21.11
N VAL A 227 -12.95 1.99 19.77
CA VAL A 227 -12.07 1.19 18.91
C VAL A 227 -10.61 1.63 19.07
N ASN A 228 -10.34 2.94 19.07
CA ASN A 228 -8.98 3.47 19.23
C ASN A 228 -8.40 3.18 20.62
N GLN A 229 -9.23 3.21 21.67
CA GLN A 229 -8.83 2.83 23.03
C GLN A 229 -8.46 1.35 23.09
N TYR A 230 -9.28 0.46 22.53
CA TYR A 230 -8.94 -0.96 22.43
C TYR A 230 -7.65 -1.15 21.64
N LEU A 231 -7.49 -0.52 20.48
CA LEU A 231 -6.28 -0.65 19.67
C LEU A 231 -5.03 -0.19 20.44
N THR A 232 -5.14 0.91 21.19
CA THR A 232 -4.05 1.40 22.04
C THR A 232 -3.72 0.39 23.14
N GLN A 233 -4.72 -0.17 23.81
CA GLN A 233 -4.52 -1.19 24.86
C GLN A 233 -3.90 -2.48 24.30
N LEU A 234 -4.37 -2.96 23.14
CA LEU A 234 -3.88 -4.14 22.45
C LEU A 234 -2.41 -3.97 22.01
N THR A 235 -2.00 -2.75 21.64
CA THR A 235 -0.64 -2.44 21.17
C THR A 235 0.31 -2.01 22.28
N SER A 236 -0.21 -1.61 23.46
CA SER A 236 0.57 -1.31 24.65
C SER A 236 0.59 -2.47 25.65
N TYR A 237 0.11 -3.65 25.27
CA TYR A 237 -0.03 -4.78 26.18
C TYR A 237 1.35 -5.35 26.57
N GLU A 238 1.61 -5.45 27.88
CA GLU A 238 2.94 -5.81 28.40
C GLU A 238 3.40 -7.23 28.06
N LYS A 239 2.48 -8.10 27.62
CA LYS A 239 2.78 -9.48 27.24
C LYS A 239 2.69 -9.74 25.73
N LEU A 240 2.76 -8.68 24.91
CA LEU A 240 2.79 -8.82 23.46
C LEU A 240 3.93 -9.76 23.02
N THR A 241 3.56 -10.71 22.18
CA THR A 241 4.48 -11.64 21.52
C THR A 241 4.91 -11.11 20.16
N LEU A 242 6.03 -11.63 19.65
CA LEU A 242 6.51 -11.27 18.31
C LEU A 242 5.46 -11.54 17.20
N ASN A 243 4.72 -12.64 17.30
CA ASN A 243 3.70 -13.01 16.32
C ASN A 243 2.52 -12.04 16.31
N GLU A 244 2.12 -11.53 17.47
CA GLU A 244 1.04 -10.54 17.58
C GLU A 244 1.47 -9.18 17.03
N VAL A 245 2.72 -8.77 17.27
CA VAL A 245 3.29 -7.56 16.67
C VAL A 245 3.37 -7.68 15.14
N ALA A 246 3.85 -8.82 14.63
CA ALA A 246 3.89 -9.12 13.21
C ALA A 246 2.47 -9.13 12.58
N PHE A 247 1.50 -9.72 13.29
CA PHE A 247 0.09 -9.70 12.89
C PHE A 247 -0.43 -8.26 12.80
N TYR A 248 -0.19 -7.45 13.83
CA TYR A 248 -0.61 -6.05 13.88
C TYR A 248 -0.06 -5.24 12.70
N ILE A 249 1.24 -5.39 12.40
CA ILE A 249 1.88 -4.72 11.26
C ILE A 249 1.25 -5.18 9.95
N SER A 250 1.08 -6.49 9.74
CA SER A 250 0.49 -7.04 8.52
C SER A 250 -0.96 -6.58 8.31
N ALA A 251 -1.80 -6.68 9.33
CA ALA A 251 -3.20 -6.26 9.29
C ALA A 251 -3.32 -4.75 9.05
N GLY A 252 -2.43 -3.95 9.64
CA GLY A 252 -2.39 -2.52 9.43
C GLY A 252 -1.98 -2.12 8.00
N PHE A 253 -1.03 -2.83 7.39
CA PHE A 253 -0.72 -2.62 5.98
C PHE A 253 -1.93 -2.92 5.10
N LYS A 254 -2.61 -4.06 5.32
CA LYS A 254 -3.82 -4.43 4.58
C LYS A 254 -4.92 -3.37 4.75
N ALA A 255 -5.13 -2.86 5.96
CA ALA A 255 -6.12 -1.82 6.22
C ALA A 255 -5.82 -0.52 5.46
N GLN A 256 -4.55 -0.14 5.31
CA GLN A 256 -4.16 1.08 4.60
C GLN A 256 -4.24 0.95 3.07
N ILE A 257 -3.88 -0.21 2.51
CA ILE A 257 -3.80 -0.41 1.06
C ILE A 257 -5.04 -1.11 0.46
N GLY A 258 -5.90 -1.67 1.32
CA GLY A 258 -7.06 -2.47 0.93
C GLY A 258 -6.67 -3.86 0.42
N ARG A 259 -6.29 -3.95 -0.85
CA ARG A 259 -5.80 -5.20 -1.46
C ARG A 259 -4.29 -5.09 -1.72
N PRO A 260 -3.48 -6.00 -1.18
CA PRO A 260 -2.05 -6.02 -1.45
C PRO A 260 -1.75 -6.14 -2.93
N VAL A 261 -0.65 -5.53 -3.31
CA VAL A 261 -0.21 -5.42 -4.70
C VAL A 261 0.82 -6.52 -4.99
N ALA A 262 0.88 -6.93 -6.26
CA ALA A 262 1.80 -7.90 -6.84
C ALA A 262 3.26 -7.81 -6.32
N SER A 263 3.96 -8.95 -6.29
CA SER A 263 5.37 -9.17 -5.92
C SER A 263 5.98 -8.15 -4.94
N THR A 264 6.03 -8.50 -3.66
CA THR A 264 6.60 -7.68 -2.58
C THR A 264 7.82 -8.36 -1.99
N GLN A 265 8.93 -7.65 -1.89
CA GLN A 265 10.13 -8.15 -1.22
C GLN A 265 10.19 -7.64 0.22
N LEU A 266 10.44 -8.54 1.17
CA LEU A 266 10.67 -8.22 2.58
C LEU A 266 12.17 -8.25 2.87
N TYR A 267 12.70 -7.17 3.43
CA TYR A 267 14.07 -7.12 3.96
C TYR A 267 14.05 -7.31 5.47
N ASN A 268 15.19 -7.75 6.02
CA ASN A 268 15.37 -7.68 7.45
C ASN A 268 15.34 -6.24 7.93
N PHE A 269 14.78 -6.06 9.11
CA PHE A 269 14.74 -4.78 9.78
C PHE A 269 16.12 -4.50 10.37
N THR A 270 16.49 -3.23 10.47
CA THR A 270 17.80 -2.84 11.02
C THR A 270 17.65 -2.09 12.34
N TYR A 271 18.68 -2.16 13.18
CA TYR A 271 18.71 -1.43 14.44
C TYR A 271 18.94 0.06 14.18
N GLU A 272 18.05 0.91 14.68
CA GLU A 272 18.07 2.37 14.47
C GLU A 272 18.21 2.72 12.97
N ASN A 273 18.91 3.81 12.64
CA ASN A 273 19.19 4.17 11.25
C ASN A 273 20.50 3.55 10.74
N THR A 274 20.89 2.39 11.30
CA THR A 274 22.08 1.65 10.85
C THR A 274 21.72 0.61 9.79
N GLN A 275 22.73 -0.03 9.21
CA GLN A 275 22.56 -1.21 8.34
C GLN A 275 22.70 -2.53 9.09
N VAL A 276 22.77 -2.46 10.42
CA VAL A 276 23.02 -3.63 11.29
C VAL A 276 21.71 -4.36 11.55
N GLY A 277 21.69 -5.65 11.27
CA GLY A 277 20.62 -6.55 11.67
C GLY A 277 20.92 -7.19 13.03
N SER A 278 20.17 -8.24 13.36
CA SER A 278 20.38 -9.06 14.55
C SER A 278 19.59 -10.36 14.45
N GLU A 279 19.73 -11.22 15.46
CA GLU A 279 18.86 -12.38 15.63
C GLU A 279 17.37 -11.98 15.69
N PHE A 280 17.04 -10.96 16.48
CA PHE A 280 15.70 -10.37 16.50
C PHE A 280 15.22 -9.97 15.09
N SER A 281 16.07 -9.34 14.28
CA SER A 281 15.73 -8.91 12.93
C SER A 281 15.29 -10.07 12.03
N GLN A 282 16.02 -11.19 12.11
CA GLN A 282 15.70 -12.41 11.37
C GLN A 282 14.39 -13.02 11.87
N ARG A 283 14.22 -13.18 13.19
CA ARG A 283 12.99 -13.73 13.79
C ARG A 283 11.77 -12.86 13.47
N LEU A 284 11.89 -11.54 13.54
CA LEU A 284 10.84 -10.59 13.18
C LEU A 284 10.45 -10.73 11.71
N SER A 285 11.43 -10.83 10.81
CA SER A 285 11.17 -10.92 9.37
C SER A 285 10.48 -12.21 9.00
N LEU A 286 10.84 -13.33 9.64
CA LEU A 286 10.15 -14.61 9.46
C LEU A 286 8.70 -14.56 9.97
N ALA A 287 8.49 -14.04 11.19
CA ALA A 287 7.15 -13.88 11.75
C ALA A 287 6.28 -12.95 10.89
N LEU A 288 6.86 -11.86 10.40
CA LEU A 288 6.18 -10.89 9.56
C LEU A 288 5.89 -11.45 8.16
N GLU A 289 6.83 -12.16 7.52
CA GLU A 289 6.60 -12.86 6.25
C GLU A 289 5.38 -13.77 6.34
N GLN A 290 5.33 -14.61 7.39
CA GLN A 290 4.21 -15.52 7.61
C GLN A 290 2.88 -14.77 7.73
N LYS A 291 2.83 -13.70 8.54
CA LYS A 291 1.59 -12.92 8.75
C LYS A 291 1.21 -12.07 7.53
N LEU A 292 2.18 -11.59 6.76
CA LEU A 292 1.94 -10.89 5.49
C LEU A 292 1.30 -11.81 4.46
N ILE A 293 1.73 -13.07 4.38
CA ILE A 293 1.13 -14.06 3.48
C ILE A 293 -0.27 -14.45 3.96
N GLN A 294 -0.41 -14.84 5.23
CA GLN A 294 -1.64 -15.43 5.76
C GLN A 294 -2.78 -14.42 5.91
N GLU A 295 -2.49 -13.24 6.46
CA GLU A 295 -3.51 -12.25 6.83
C GLU A 295 -3.48 -11.06 5.90
N GLY A 296 -2.26 -10.64 5.54
CA GLY A 296 -2.01 -9.54 4.66
C GLY A 296 -2.47 -9.82 3.24
N GLU A 297 -2.35 -11.08 2.75
CA GLU A 297 -2.51 -11.51 1.34
C GLU A 297 -1.39 -11.01 0.40
N PHE A 298 -0.19 -10.76 0.95
CA PHE A 298 0.96 -10.34 0.16
C PHE A 298 1.61 -11.52 -0.57
N GLU A 299 2.00 -11.29 -1.82
CA GLU A 299 2.91 -12.18 -2.56
C GLU A 299 4.35 -11.84 -2.16
N ILE A 300 4.87 -12.51 -1.13
CA ILE A 300 6.25 -12.31 -0.68
C ILE A 300 7.21 -13.08 -1.58
N VAL A 301 8.15 -12.35 -2.19
CA VAL A 301 9.18 -12.90 -3.05
C VAL A 301 10.53 -12.80 -2.37
N LYS A 302 11.23 -13.93 -2.29
CA LYS A 302 12.58 -13.96 -1.74
C LYS A 302 13.56 -13.32 -2.72
N PRO A 303 14.62 -12.65 -2.22
CA PRO A 303 15.78 -12.32 -3.03
C PRO A 303 16.54 -13.61 -3.37
N THR A 304 15.99 -14.46 -4.24
CA THR A 304 16.76 -15.54 -4.86
C THR A 304 17.24 -15.05 -6.21
N GLU A 305 18.57 -15.03 -6.37
CA GLU A 305 19.33 -14.63 -7.56
C GLU A 305 18.71 -13.44 -8.29
N TYR A 306 19.25 -12.25 -8.07
CA TYR A 306 18.93 -11.01 -8.81
C TYR A 306 18.88 -11.30 -10.32
N SER A 307 17.72 -11.77 -10.81
CA SER A 307 17.52 -11.97 -12.23
C SER A 307 17.21 -10.58 -12.73
N GLU A 308 17.96 -10.09 -13.71
CA GLU A 308 17.77 -8.75 -14.27
C GLU A 308 16.31 -8.52 -14.76
N ASN A 309 15.56 -9.61 -14.94
CA ASN A 309 14.17 -9.64 -15.37
C ASN A 309 13.13 -9.57 -14.24
N PHE A 310 13.50 -9.82 -12.98
CA PHE A 310 12.56 -9.78 -11.87
C PHE A 310 12.86 -8.59 -10.96
N LYS A 311 12.04 -7.54 -11.10
CA LYS A 311 12.05 -6.38 -10.21
C LYS A 311 10.78 -6.41 -9.39
N PRO A 312 10.84 -6.57 -8.05
CA PRO A 312 9.64 -6.49 -7.23
C PRO A 312 8.98 -5.13 -7.46
N LEU A 313 7.66 -5.08 -7.36
CA LEU A 313 6.93 -3.82 -7.47
C LEU A 313 6.96 -3.05 -6.15
N HIS A 314 7.09 -3.77 -5.05
CA HIS A 314 7.04 -3.23 -3.69
C HIS A 314 8.16 -3.79 -2.81
N LEU A 315 8.59 -2.97 -1.87
CA LEU A 315 9.59 -3.31 -0.87
C LEU A 315 9.03 -3.03 0.52
N ILE A 316 9.19 -3.97 1.44
CA ILE A 316 8.97 -3.74 2.87
C ILE A 316 10.34 -3.66 3.53
N THR A 317 10.59 -2.51 4.14
CA THR A 317 11.80 -2.20 4.91
C THR A 317 11.39 -1.71 6.28
N GLY A 318 12.27 -1.83 7.26
CA GLY A 318 11.99 -1.20 8.54
C GLY A 318 13.19 -1.09 9.45
N THR A 319 12.96 -0.41 10.55
CA THR A 319 13.95 -0.15 11.59
C THR A 319 13.32 -0.42 12.94
N TYR A 320 14.13 -0.78 13.94
CA TYR A 320 13.69 -0.89 15.31
C TYR A 320 14.72 -0.29 16.28
N TRP A 321 14.26 0.21 17.41
CA TRP A 321 15.14 0.74 18.45
C TRP A 321 14.52 0.57 19.83
N LYS A 322 15.38 0.62 20.85
CA LYS A 322 14.93 0.56 22.24
C LYS A 322 14.30 1.88 22.66
N GLU A 323 13.08 1.81 23.18
CA GLU A 323 12.36 2.91 23.79
C GLU A 323 11.89 2.47 25.18
N ALA A 324 12.55 2.97 26.24
CA ALA A 324 12.30 2.53 27.61
C ALA A 324 12.37 0.99 27.77
N ASN A 325 11.24 0.35 28.11
CA ASN A 325 11.12 -1.10 28.35
C ASN A 325 10.58 -1.89 27.15
N ARG A 326 10.62 -1.32 25.94
CA ARG A 326 10.13 -1.97 24.70
C ARG A 326 11.04 -1.67 23.51
N LEU A 327 10.96 -2.50 22.48
CA LEU A 327 11.43 -2.15 21.14
C LEU A 327 10.29 -1.48 20.39
N LYS A 328 10.55 -0.28 19.86
CA LYS A 328 9.72 0.34 18.84
C LYS A 328 10.16 -0.20 17.49
N ILE A 329 9.23 -0.67 16.68
CA ILE A 329 9.46 -1.24 15.34
C ILE A 329 8.69 -0.39 14.35
N VAL A 330 9.35 0.10 13.31
CA VAL A 330 8.74 0.88 12.24
C VAL A 330 8.91 0.13 10.93
N ALA A 331 7.79 -0.29 10.34
CA ALA A 331 7.72 -0.95 9.05
C ALA A 331 7.19 0.02 7.99
N ILE A 332 7.81 0.04 6.82
CA ILE A 332 7.43 0.93 5.71
C ILE A 332 7.33 0.10 4.43
N LEU A 333 6.16 0.18 3.79
CA LEU A 333 5.91 -0.35 2.45
C LEU A 333 6.20 0.75 1.41
N ARG A 334 7.07 0.46 0.45
CA ARG A 334 7.50 1.40 -0.58
C ARG A 334 7.25 0.85 -1.99
N ASN A 335 7.02 1.74 -2.94
CA ASN A 335 7.10 1.39 -4.35
C ASN A 335 8.57 1.18 -4.74
N ALA A 336 8.91 0.02 -5.30
CA ALA A 336 10.29 -0.33 -5.61
C ALA A 336 10.92 0.53 -6.72
N ARG A 337 10.12 1.10 -7.63
CA ARG A 337 10.63 1.89 -8.76
C ARG A 337 11.05 3.30 -8.37
N ASN A 338 10.29 3.93 -7.47
CA ASN A 338 10.50 5.34 -7.12
C ASN A 338 10.78 5.58 -5.63
N GLY A 339 10.79 4.54 -4.79
CA GLY A 339 11.08 4.61 -3.36
C GLY A 339 10.00 5.28 -2.50
N LYS A 340 8.88 5.72 -3.12
CA LYS A 340 7.81 6.43 -2.42
C LYS A 340 7.13 5.50 -1.41
N ALA A 341 6.98 5.99 -0.18
CA ALA A 341 6.22 5.30 0.85
C ALA A 341 4.73 5.24 0.47
N ILE A 342 4.15 4.05 0.56
CA ILE A 342 2.75 3.76 0.27
C ILE A 342 1.97 3.60 1.59
N ALA A 343 2.57 2.90 2.54
CA ALA A 343 2.00 2.65 3.86
C ALA A 343 3.10 2.51 4.91
N SER A 344 2.76 2.74 6.17
CA SER A 344 3.69 2.59 7.30
C SER A 344 2.96 2.11 8.54
N MET A 345 3.64 1.29 9.35
CA MET A 345 3.11 0.76 10.60
C MET A 345 4.16 0.87 11.70
N GLU A 346 3.70 1.16 12.92
CA GLU A 346 4.54 1.18 14.12
C GLU A 346 4.07 0.10 15.09
N GLY A 347 4.92 -0.87 15.42
CA GLY A 347 4.67 -1.90 16.42
C GLY A 347 5.56 -1.73 17.65
N TYR A 348 5.15 -2.32 18.76
CA TYR A 348 5.93 -2.32 20.00
C TYR A 348 6.06 -3.73 20.55
N LEU A 349 7.28 -4.14 20.90
CA LEU A 349 7.54 -5.43 21.52
C LEU A 349 8.18 -5.23 22.91
N PRO A 350 7.59 -5.76 23.99
CA PRO A 350 8.18 -5.68 25.33
C PRO A 350 9.57 -6.33 25.39
N LEU A 351 10.54 -5.68 26.04
CA LEU A 351 11.88 -6.26 26.23
C LEU A 351 11.83 -7.56 27.04
N GLN A 352 10.82 -7.70 27.91
CA GLN A 352 10.58 -8.92 28.67
C GLN A 352 10.44 -10.15 27.75
N TRP A 353 9.77 -10.01 26.59
CA TRP A 353 9.63 -11.11 25.64
C TRP A 353 10.99 -11.54 25.09
N LEU A 354 11.87 -10.58 24.76
CA LEU A 354 13.22 -10.87 24.26
C LEU A 354 14.06 -11.61 25.30
N THR A 355 14.05 -11.13 26.55
CA THR A 355 14.79 -11.78 27.64
C THR A 355 14.28 -13.18 27.92
N GLN A 356 12.96 -13.40 27.92
CA GLN A 356 12.35 -14.72 28.13
C GLN A 356 12.67 -15.71 27.02
N ASN A 357 12.81 -15.23 25.78
CA ASN A 357 13.10 -16.05 24.61
C ASN A 357 14.57 -16.08 24.21
N GLN A 358 15.45 -15.46 25.02
CA GLN A 358 16.91 -15.36 24.79
C GLN A 358 17.24 -14.85 23.38
N VAL A 359 16.59 -13.74 22.98
CA VAL A 359 16.76 -13.15 21.65
C VAL A 359 17.51 -11.84 21.75
N ASP A 360 18.65 -11.78 21.08
CA ASP A 360 19.42 -10.54 21.00
C ASP A 360 18.90 -9.62 19.91
N TYR A 361 18.72 -8.35 20.28
CA TYR A 361 18.23 -7.31 19.38
C TYR A 361 19.34 -6.38 18.87
N VAL A 362 20.53 -6.46 19.45
CA VAL A 362 21.74 -5.77 18.98
C VAL A 362 22.90 -6.75 19.14
N PRO A 363 23.78 -6.94 18.13
CA PRO A 363 24.95 -7.78 18.27
C PRO A 363 25.95 -7.24 19.31
N GLU A 364 26.71 -8.12 19.96
CA GLU A 364 27.61 -7.76 21.08
C GLU A 364 28.65 -6.70 20.69
N ASN A 365 29.25 -6.81 19.50
CA ASN A 365 30.31 -5.92 19.02
C ASN A 365 29.79 -4.63 18.34
N PHE A 366 28.49 -4.32 18.42
CA PHE A 366 27.87 -3.19 17.71
C PHE A 366 28.56 -1.83 17.96
N GLN A 367 29.00 -1.57 19.19
CA GLN A 367 29.68 -0.31 19.54
C GLN A 367 31.05 -0.19 18.85
N GLN A 368 31.79 -1.29 18.73
CA GLN A 368 33.07 -1.32 18.02
C GLN A 368 32.85 -1.11 16.51
N ALA A 369 31.89 -1.83 15.92
CA ALA A 369 31.56 -1.71 14.50
C ALA A 369 31.13 -0.28 14.12
N GLN A 370 30.42 0.44 15.01
CA GLN A 370 30.11 1.85 14.78
C GLN A 370 31.35 2.77 14.77
N GLN A 371 32.39 2.45 15.54
CA GLN A 371 33.64 3.22 15.54
C GLN A 371 34.45 2.95 14.26
N GLU A 372 34.49 1.69 13.83
CA GLU A 372 35.12 1.30 12.57
C GLU A 372 34.44 1.97 11.37
N GLU A 373 33.09 1.99 11.34
CA GLU A 373 32.32 2.66 10.28
C GLU A 373 32.61 4.17 10.19
N LYS A 374 32.84 4.85 11.34
CA LYS A 374 33.24 6.26 11.33
C LYS A 374 34.60 6.47 10.66
N THR A 375 35.59 5.66 11.01
CA THR A 375 36.94 5.66 10.41
C THR A 375 36.84 5.47 8.89
N PHE A 376 35.99 4.53 8.49
CA PHE A 376 35.69 4.19 7.12
C PHE A 376 35.05 5.32 6.30
N VAL A 377 34.20 6.14 6.90
CA VAL A 377 33.51 7.29 6.25
C VAL A 377 34.43 8.49 6.10
N GLU A 378 35.23 8.80 7.13
CA GLU A 378 36.15 9.94 7.15
C GLU A 378 37.19 9.88 6.02
N GLU A 379 37.58 8.67 5.61
CA GLU A 379 38.61 8.45 4.58
C GLU A 379 38.05 8.19 3.16
N ALA A 380 36.74 8.30 2.95
CA ALA A 380 36.13 7.94 1.66
C ALA A 380 36.51 8.91 0.53
N THR A 381 37.35 8.45 -0.41
CA THR A 381 37.76 9.23 -1.59
C THR A 381 36.82 8.95 -2.77
N LYS A 382 36.07 9.96 -3.25
CA LYS A 382 35.18 9.81 -4.42
C LYS A 382 35.95 10.04 -5.73
N HIS A 383 36.28 8.98 -6.45
CA HIS A 383 36.68 9.07 -7.85
C HIS A 383 35.45 8.90 -8.77
N GLN A 384 35.14 9.91 -9.58
CA GLN A 384 33.89 9.97 -10.35
C GLN A 384 33.89 9.09 -11.63
N ASP A 385 35.04 8.58 -12.07
CA ASP A 385 35.16 7.96 -13.41
C ASP A 385 35.23 6.42 -13.39
N PHE A 386 35.52 5.80 -12.24
CA PHE A 386 35.62 4.33 -12.09
C PHE A 386 34.73 3.90 -10.94
N TYR A 387 33.82 2.96 -11.20
CA TYR A 387 32.85 2.50 -10.21
C TYR A 387 32.89 0.99 -10.04
N ILE A 388 32.57 0.56 -8.83
CA ILE A 388 32.20 -0.81 -8.51
C ILE A 388 30.92 -0.78 -7.65
N ASP A 389 29.98 -1.66 -7.97
CA ASP A 389 28.87 -2.01 -7.09
C ASP A 389 28.97 -3.48 -6.69
N MET A 390 28.40 -3.83 -5.55
CA MET A 390 28.35 -5.23 -5.10
C MET A 390 27.11 -5.53 -4.29
N TRP A 391 26.76 -6.82 -4.28
CA TRP A 391 25.69 -7.39 -3.47
C TRP A 391 25.97 -8.86 -3.22
N THR A 392 25.23 -9.43 -2.27
CA THR A 392 25.30 -10.84 -1.90
C THR A 392 24.13 -11.63 -2.48
N ASN A 393 24.14 -12.95 -2.29
CA ASN A 393 22.96 -13.80 -2.50
C ASN A 393 21.75 -13.46 -1.60
N LYS A 394 21.90 -12.55 -0.61
CA LYS A 394 20.79 -11.99 0.17
C LYS A 394 20.48 -10.51 -0.17
N GLY A 395 21.10 -9.97 -1.21
CA GLY A 395 20.97 -8.56 -1.61
C GLY A 395 22.03 -7.67 -0.99
N LYS A 396 21.69 -6.44 -0.60
CA LYS A 396 22.65 -5.44 -0.11
C LYS A 396 22.25 -4.72 1.19
N ASP A 397 21.00 -4.88 1.62
CA ASP A 397 20.39 -4.14 2.72
C ASP A 397 19.93 -5.13 3.80
N GLY A 398 20.18 -4.81 5.08
CA GLY A 398 19.74 -5.65 6.21
C GLY A 398 20.31 -7.08 6.17
N LEU A 399 21.58 -7.23 5.83
CA LEU A 399 22.20 -8.54 5.63
C LEU A 399 22.38 -9.27 6.96
N VAL A 400 21.71 -10.42 7.10
CA VAL A 400 21.88 -11.33 8.24
C VAL A 400 22.20 -12.72 7.72
N PHE A 401 23.31 -13.30 8.16
CA PHE A 401 23.74 -14.67 7.85
C PHE A 401 23.83 -15.50 9.12
N SER A 402 23.29 -16.71 9.09
CA SER A 402 23.40 -17.70 10.16
C SER A 402 24.58 -18.63 9.90
N GLU A 403 25.14 -19.19 10.98
CA GLU A 403 26.19 -20.21 10.91
C GLU A 403 25.91 -21.29 9.86
N GLY A 404 26.92 -21.62 9.05
CA GLY A 404 26.83 -22.59 7.96
C GLY A 404 26.14 -22.08 6.68
N GLU A 405 25.54 -20.89 6.68
CA GLU A 405 25.02 -20.31 5.44
C GLU A 405 26.15 -19.86 4.50
N LEU A 406 25.91 -20.03 3.20
CA LEU A 406 26.88 -19.68 2.17
C LEU A 406 26.67 -18.25 1.68
N LEU A 407 27.74 -17.46 1.71
CA LEU A 407 27.87 -16.15 1.10
C LEU A 407 28.38 -16.28 -0.34
N LYS A 408 27.63 -15.72 -1.29
CA LYS A 408 28.09 -15.50 -2.67
C LYS A 408 28.15 -14.01 -2.95
N ILE A 409 29.21 -13.57 -3.62
CA ILE A 409 29.45 -12.15 -3.91
C ILE A 409 29.26 -11.91 -5.41
N SER A 410 28.43 -10.92 -5.73
CA SER A 410 28.24 -10.42 -7.09
C SER A 410 28.75 -8.99 -7.19
N VAL A 411 29.41 -8.67 -8.30
CA VAL A 411 30.00 -7.36 -8.57
C VAL A 411 29.58 -6.84 -9.94
N ASN A 412 29.58 -5.52 -10.10
CA ASN A 412 29.43 -4.84 -11.38
C ASN A 412 30.41 -3.67 -11.44
N THR A 413 31.23 -3.61 -12.49
CA THR A 413 32.24 -2.56 -12.70
C THR A 413 32.10 -1.97 -14.10
N ASN A 414 32.46 -0.70 -14.31
CA ASN A 414 32.45 -0.11 -15.66
C ASN A 414 33.71 -0.38 -16.49
N GLU A 415 34.79 -0.85 -15.90
CA GLU A 415 36.08 -1.11 -16.56
C GLU A 415 36.71 -2.41 -16.04
N SER A 416 37.57 -3.05 -16.83
CA SER A 416 38.37 -4.19 -16.37
C SER A 416 39.25 -3.78 -15.19
N CYS A 417 39.33 -4.63 -14.17
CA CYS A 417 40.04 -4.30 -12.95
C CYS A 417 40.50 -5.54 -12.18
N TYR A 418 41.37 -5.30 -11.22
CA TYR A 418 41.72 -6.26 -10.18
C TYR A 418 40.91 -5.95 -8.93
N LEU A 419 40.34 -6.99 -8.32
CA LEU A 419 39.59 -6.93 -7.08
C LEU A 419 40.42 -7.49 -5.93
N ARG A 420 40.25 -6.85 -4.77
CA ARG A 420 40.68 -7.35 -3.48
C ARG A 420 39.49 -7.34 -2.53
N VAL A 421 39.14 -8.50 -2.00
CA VAL A 421 38.01 -8.70 -1.10
C VAL A 421 38.56 -8.97 0.29
N ILE A 422 38.22 -8.08 1.22
CA ILE A 422 38.66 -8.12 2.61
C ILE A 422 37.43 -8.24 3.47
N TYR A 423 37.47 -9.16 4.43
CA TYR A 423 36.42 -9.39 5.39
C TYR A 423 36.89 -8.97 6.77
N HIS A 424 36.20 -8.01 7.37
CA HIS A 424 36.45 -7.55 8.73
C HIS A 424 35.50 -8.32 9.64
N LEU A 425 36.06 -9.22 10.44
CA LEU A 425 35.35 -10.14 11.32
C LEU A 425 34.89 -9.46 12.60
N ALA A 426 33.94 -10.10 13.30
CA ALA A 426 33.31 -9.52 14.48
C ALA A 426 34.29 -9.26 15.66
N ASP A 427 35.39 -9.99 15.73
CA ASP A 427 36.45 -9.82 16.73
C ASP A 427 37.49 -8.73 16.36
N GLY A 428 37.31 -8.06 15.23
CA GLY A 428 38.21 -7.03 14.70
C GLY A 428 39.37 -7.57 13.86
N SER A 429 39.50 -8.91 13.72
CA SER A 429 40.46 -9.51 12.80
C SER A 429 40.04 -9.30 11.34
N ARG A 430 41.01 -9.43 10.43
CA ARG A 430 40.81 -9.14 9.00
C ARG A 430 41.29 -10.31 8.17
N VAL A 431 40.43 -10.78 7.29
CA VAL A 431 40.71 -11.92 6.42
C VAL A 431 40.69 -11.48 4.97
N LEU A 432 41.72 -11.91 4.24
CA LEU A 432 41.81 -11.75 2.80
C LEU A 432 41.05 -12.89 2.11
N LEU A 433 39.84 -12.61 1.62
CA LEU A 433 39.02 -13.61 0.93
C LEU A 433 39.49 -13.82 -0.51
N LEU A 434 39.82 -12.73 -1.20
CA LEU A 434 40.34 -12.75 -2.57
C LEU A 434 41.35 -11.63 -2.75
N ASP A 435 42.43 -11.93 -3.46
CA ASP A 435 43.42 -10.92 -3.84
C ASP A 435 43.72 -10.95 -5.33
N ASN A 436 43.89 -9.76 -5.90
CA ASN A 436 44.23 -9.57 -7.30
C ASN A 436 43.34 -10.37 -8.29
N TYR A 437 42.06 -10.54 -7.96
CA TYR A 437 41.11 -11.25 -8.82
C TYR A 437 40.74 -10.39 -10.02
N TYR A 438 40.99 -10.88 -11.24
CA TYR A 438 40.83 -10.06 -12.45
C TYR A 438 39.42 -10.16 -13.04
N ILE A 439 38.76 -9.02 -13.21
CA ILE A 439 37.53 -8.85 -13.98
C ILE A 439 37.89 -8.38 -15.38
N ALA A 440 37.61 -9.23 -16.37
CA ALA A 440 37.88 -8.95 -17.78
C ALA A 440 36.83 -8.01 -18.39
N ASP A 441 37.17 -7.38 -19.52
CA ASP A 441 36.28 -6.47 -20.25
C ASP A 441 34.92 -7.10 -20.60
N ALA A 442 34.89 -8.40 -20.88
CA ALA A 442 33.67 -9.15 -21.18
C ALA A 442 32.65 -9.19 -20.02
N HIS A 443 33.07 -8.83 -18.80
CA HIS A 443 32.24 -8.78 -17.59
C HIS A 443 31.97 -7.35 -17.11
N THR A 444 32.40 -6.34 -17.86
CA THR A 444 32.14 -4.93 -17.54
C THR A 444 30.72 -4.52 -17.88
N ASN A 445 30.13 -3.64 -17.08
CA ASN A 445 28.74 -3.18 -17.15
C ASN A 445 27.71 -4.32 -17.10
N THR A 446 28.12 -5.49 -16.63
CA THR A 446 27.28 -6.67 -16.43
C THR A 446 27.47 -7.18 -15.01
N THR A 447 26.45 -7.88 -14.50
CA THR A 447 26.57 -8.60 -13.22
C THR A 447 27.53 -9.78 -13.39
N TYR A 448 28.55 -9.85 -12.53
CA TYR A 448 29.47 -10.98 -12.44
C TYR A 448 29.47 -11.56 -11.03
N THR A 449 29.04 -12.82 -10.90
CA THR A 449 29.14 -13.57 -9.64
C THR A 449 30.52 -14.19 -9.52
N LEU A 450 31.21 -13.90 -8.42
CA LEU A 450 32.52 -14.50 -8.15
C LEU A 450 32.34 -16.02 -8.01
N PRO A 451 33.29 -16.83 -8.53
CA PRO A 451 33.14 -18.29 -8.57
C PRO A 451 33.36 -18.99 -7.21
N HIS A 452 33.49 -18.22 -6.13
CA HIS A 452 33.78 -18.70 -4.79
C HIS A 452 32.56 -18.53 -3.88
N GLU A 453 32.38 -19.50 -3.01
CA GLU A 453 31.37 -19.48 -1.95
C GLU A 453 32.10 -19.48 -0.60
N PHE A 454 31.62 -18.68 0.34
CA PHE A 454 32.22 -18.54 1.66
C PHE A 454 31.21 -18.97 2.72
N GLU A 455 31.60 -19.84 3.63
CA GLU A 455 30.73 -20.32 4.71
C GLU A 455 30.77 -19.35 5.88
N CYS A 456 29.59 -19.00 6.43
CA CYS A 456 29.48 -18.18 7.63
C CYS A 456 29.92 -18.99 8.86
N ALA A 457 31.04 -18.60 9.47
CA ALA A 457 31.61 -19.25 10.65
C ALA A 457 31.99 -18.21 11.71
N ALA A 458 32.24 -18.67 12.93
CA ALA A 458 32.65 -17.82 14.05
C ALA A 458 33.97 -17.06 13.75
N PRO A 459 34.18 -15.87 14.35
CA PRO A 459 33.34 -15.18 15.34
C PRO A 459 32.06 -14.57 14.74
N PHE A 460 31.02 -14.37 15.56
CA PHE A 460 29.73 -13.84 15.09
C PHE A 460 29.49 -12.42 15.60
N GLY A 461 28.90 -11.56 14.76
CA GLY A 461 28.56 -10.19 15.13
C GLY A 461 28.34 -9.27 13.94
N VAL A 462 28.58 -7.98 14.10
CA VAL A 462 28.63 -7.02 13.01
C VAL A 462 29.99 -7.12 12.31
N GLU A 463 29.95 -7.33 11.01
CA GLU A 463 31.09 -7.58 10.15
C GLU A 463 31.01 -6.69 8.91
N THR A 464 32.14 -6.48 8.24
CA THR A 464 32.19 -5.66 7.02
C THR A 464 32.84 -6.42 5.88
N LEU A 465 32.11 -6.56 4.77
CA LEU A 465 32.65 -7.00 3.51
C LEU A 465 33.11 -5.79 2.70
N GLN A 466 34.43 -5.65 2.51
CA GLN A 466 35.03 -4.58 1.73
C GLN A 466 35.55 -5.13 0.39
N VAL A 467 35.14 -4.50 -0.71
CA VAL A 467 35.68 -4.79 -2.04
C VAL A 467 36.39 -3.55 -2.56
N ASN A 468 37.69 -3.70 -2.77
CA ASN A 468 38.53 -2.71 -3.42
C ASN A 468 38.75 -3.13 -4.87
N ALA A 469 38.66 -2.16 -5.78
CA ALA A 469 38.90 -2.37 -7.20
C ALA A 469 39.95 -1.37 -7.70
N GLN A 470 40.84 -1.82 -8.58
CA GLN A 470 41.73 -0.92 -9.30
C GLN A 470 42.22 -1.47 -10.64
N THR A 471 42.61 -0.55 -11.52
CA THR A 471 43.09 -0.84 -12.90
C THR A 471 44.46 -1.53 -12.97
N ARG A 472 45.12 -1.78 -11.83
CA ARG A 472 46.39 -2.49 -11.73
C ARG A 472 46.37 -3.47 -10.57
N LYS A 473 47.31 -4.42 -10.56
CA LYS A 473 47.49 -5.33 -9.44
C LYS A 473 47.82 -4.56 -8.16
N PHE A 474 47.24 -5.00 -7.05
CA PHE A 474 47.55 -4.54 -5.71
C PHE A 474 48.95 -4.98 -5.31
N LYS A 475 49.58 -4.17 -4.44
CA LYS A 475 50.77 -4.60 -3.74
C LYS A 475 50.40 -5.76 -2.79
N PRO A 476 51.26 -6.78 -2.64
CA PRO A 476 51.05 -7.85 -1.66
C PRO A 476 50.83 -7.28 -0.26
N LEU A 477 49.96 -7.94 0.51
CA LEU A 477 49.77 -7.65 1.94
C LEU A 477 50.63 -8.60 2.78
N GLU A 478 50.93 -8.19 4.01
CA GLU A 478 51.53 -9.09 4.99
C GLU A 478 50.41 -9.94 5.59
N VAL A 479 50.49 -11.25 5.37
CA VAL A 479 49.45 -12.20 5.73
C VAL A 479 50.00 -13.43 6.44
N GLU A 480 49.15 -14.05 7.25
CA GLU A 480 49.40 -15.32 7.95
C GLU A 480 48.24 -16.28 7.69
N GLU A 481 48.56 -17.55 7.40
CA GLU A 481 47.54 -18.59 7.21
C GLU A 481 47.26 -19.31 8.53
N GLU A 482 46.05 -19.16 9.07
CA GLU A 482 45.59 -19.89 10.25
C GLU A 482 44.17 -20.43 10.02
N TYR A 483 43.93 -21.69 10.41
CA TYR A 483 42.61 -22.32 10.35
C TYR A 483 41.91 -22.30 8.98
N GLY A 484 42.68 -22.20 7.88
CA GLY A 484 42.15 -22.09 6.52
C GLY A 484 41.78 -20.67 6.09
N TYR A 485 42.04 -19.67 6.93
CA TYR A 485 41.90 -18.24 6.63
C TYR A 485 43.26 -17.59 6.40
N VAL A 486 43.27 -16.55 5.57
CA VAL A 486 44.44 -15.71 5.31
C VAL A 486 44.28 -14.40 6.08
N PHE A 487 44.84 -14.33 7.28
CA PHE A 487 44.75 -13.17 8.17
C PHE A 487 45.70 -12.06 7.73
N ILE A 488 45.23 -10.81 7.75
CA ILE A 488 46.03 -9.64 7.40
C ILE A 488 46.64 -9.05 8.67
N GLN A 489 47.97 -8.95 8.71
CA GLN A 489 48.72 -8.49 9.88
C GLN A 489 48.80 -6.96 9.99
N ASN A 490 48.49 -6.24 8.91
CA ASN A 490 48.48 -4.78 8.89
C ASN A 490 47.31 -4.22 9.73
N ASP A 491 47.57 -3.12 10.45
CA ASP A 491 46.51 -2.34 11.08
C ASP A 491 45.59 -1.69 10.02
N LEU A 492 44.41 -1.23 10.46
CA LEU A 492 43.36 -0.70 9.58
C LEU A 492 43.86 0.50 8.77
N GLU A 493 44.59 1.41 9.42
CA GLU A 493 45.12 2.64 8.83
C GLU A 493 46.14 2.31 7.73
N SER A 494 47.10 1.42 8.01
CA SER A 494 48.09 0.93 7.03
C SER A 494 47.44 0.20 5.85
N LEU A 495 46.35 -0.52 6.09
CA LEU A 495 45.60 -1.22 5.04
C LEU A 495 44.86 -0.24 4.12
N LEU A 496 44.26 0.78 4.70
CA LEU A 496 43.60 1.87 3.96
C LEU A 496 44.63 2.69 3.19
N GLU A 497 45.80 3.01 3.77
CA GLU A 497 46.91 3.67 3.05
C GLU A 497 47.43 2.83 1.87
N ASN A 498 47.58 1.51 2.04
CA ASN A 498 48.07 0.63 0.97
C ASN A 498 47.07 0.41 -0.16
N THR A 499 45.79 0.67 0.10
CA THR A 499 44.72 0.63 -0.91
C THR A 499 44.40 2.01 -1.50
N ARG A 500 44.69 3.10 -0.79
CA ARG A 500 44.25 4.48 -1.11
C ARG A 500 45.37 5.52 -1.22
N GLY A 501 46.65 5.13 -1.09
CA GLY A 501 47.79 6.04 -1.03
C GLY A 501 48.12 6.79 -2.33
N PHE A 502 48.57 8.04 -2.19
CA PHE A 502 49.00 8.89 -3.31
C PHE A 502 50.29 8.36 -3.96
N VAL A 503 50.17 7.80 -5.17
CA VAL A 503 51.33 7.48 -6.01
C VAL A 503 51.39 8.45 -7.19
N LYS A 504 52.47 9.24 -7.27
CA LYS A 504 52.78 10.04 -8.46
C LYS A 504 53.28 9.11 -9.57
N VAL A 505 52.74 9.30 -10.78
CA VAL A 505 53.08 8.71 -12.10
C VAL A 505 52.16 7.55 -12.57
N LYS A 506 51.27 7.90 -13.52
CA LYS A 506 50.16 7.16 -14.16
C LYS A 506 48.96 6.88 -13.23
N LYS A 507 47.87 7.66 -13.40
CA LYS A 507 46.59 7.54 -12.67
C LYS A 507 46.10 6.08 -12.65
N VAL A 508 46.35 5.37 -11.56
CA VAL A 508 45.64 4.12 -11.25
C VAL A 508 44.26 4.55 -10.78
N LYS A 509 43.22 4.17 -11.51
CA LYS A 509 41.85 4.37 -11.04
C LYS A 509 41.56 3.34 -9.95
N THR A 510 40.98 3.79 -8.85
CA THR A 510 40.58 2.98 -7.69
C THR A 510 39.11 3.24 -7.39
N ALA A 511 38.41 2.22 -6.91
CA ALA A 511 37.04 2.31 -6.43
C ALA A 511 36.87 1.35 -5.25
N GLU A 512 35.98 1.69 -4.33
CA GLU A 512 35.71 0.88 -3.16
C GLU A 512 34.23 0.84 -2.87
N LYS A 513 33.77 -0.32 -2.44
CA LYS A 513 32.43 -0.55 -1.96
C LYS A 513 32.50 -1.37 -0.67
N ARG A 514 31.50 -1.21 0.19
CA ARG A 514 31.36 -1.98 1.43
C ARG A 514 29.92 -2.43 1.63
N LEU A 515 29.76 -3.56 2.31
CA LEU A 515 28.48 -4.07 2.82
C LEU A 515 28.66 -4.41 4.30
N THR A 516 27.75 -3.91 5.14
CA THR A 516 27.62 -4.34 6.54
C THR A 516 26.85 -5.65 6.57
N ILE A 517 27.40 -6.64 7.27
CA ILE A 517 26.81 -7.97 7.43
C ILE A 517 26.68 -8.24 8.92
N THR A 518 25.57 -8.83 9.34
CA THR A 518 25.43 -9.39 10.69
C THR A 518 25.46 -10.90 10.62
N THR A 519 26.44 -11.52 11.28
CA THR A 519 26.53 -12.97 11.43
C THR A 519 26.00 -13.40 12.79
N VAL A 520 25.27 -14.51 12.83
CA VAL A 520 24.66 -15.06 14.05
C VAL A 520 24.94 -16.57 14.17
N GLY A 521 25.29 -17.01 15.37
CA GLY A 521 25.47 -18.43 15.68
C GLY A 521 24.13 -19.16 15.85
N HIS A 522 24.14 -20.49 15.73
CA HIS A 522 23.00 -21.28 16.15
C HIS A 522 22.96 -21.39 17.69
N ASN A 523 21.89 -20.87 18.30
CA ASN A 523 21.56 -21.10 19.71
C ASN A 523 20.79 -22.42 19.91
#